data_AF-A0A966Y610-F1
#
_entry.id   AF-A0A966Y610-F1
#
_cell.length_a   1.000
_cell.length_b   1.000
_cell.length_c   1.000
_cell.angle_alpha   90.00
_cell.angle_beta   90.00
_cell.angle_gamma   90.00
#
_symmetry.space_group_name_H-M   'P 1'
#
loop_
_entity.id
_entity.type
_entity.pdbx_description
1 polymer ?
#
loop_
_entity_poly.entity_id
_entity_poly.type
_entity_poly.pdbx_seq_one_letter_code
_entity_poly.pdbx_strand_id
1 'polypeptide(L)' 'MNDVAIDRTAMGRLAKALTFILNASHPTVVALRTASETGDAGDIKKARTLFLKLKPGERQAAMNMLKD' A
#
# COMPACT_ATOMS: atom_id res chain seq x y z
N MET A 1 -10.03 7.88 18.13
CA MET A 1 -8.81 7.71 17.31
C MET A 1 -9.28 7.15 15.99
N ASN A 2 -9.66 8.02 15.06
CA ASN A 2 -10.09 7.60 13.73
C ASN A 2 -8.83 7.20 12.99
N ASP A 3 -8.40 5.97 13.27
CA ASP A 3 -7.46 5.23 12.46
C ASP A 3 -8.00 5.37 11.04
N VAL A 4 -7.32 6.17 10.21
CA VAL A 4 -7.56 6.17 8.77
C VAL A 4 -7.10 4.78 8.34
N ALA A 5 -7.97 3.80 8.56
CA ALA A 5 -7.80 2.44 8.11
C ALA A 5 -7.66 2.62 6.62
N ILE A 6 -6.45 2.38 6.11
CA ILE A 6 -6.26 2.19 4.68
C ILE A 6 -7.15 1.00 4.40
N ASP A 7 -8.35 1.27 3.89
CA ASP A 7 -9.32 0.24 3.65
C ASP A 7 -8.79 -0.70 2.56
N ARG A 8 -9.43 -1.86 2.45
CA ARG A 8 -9.06 -2.88 1.47
C ARG A 8 -8.93 -2.31 0.06
N THR A 9 -9.81 -1.38 -0.32
CA THR A 9 -9.82 -0.73 -1.63
C THR A 9 -8.62 0.20 -1.79
N ALA A 10 -8.32 1.03 -0.78
CA ALA A 10 -7.18 1.92 -0.75
C ALA A 10 -5.85 1.14 -0.83
N MET A 11 -5.75 -0.03 -0.19
CA MET A 11 -4.57 -0.90 -0.32
C MET A 11 -4.37 -1.39 -1.75
N GLY A 12 -5.44 -1.79 -2.44
CA GLY A 12 -5.36 -2.22 -3.84
C GLY A 12 -4.94 -1.09 -4.78
N ARG A 13 -5.43 0.14 -4.54
CA ARG A 13 -5.01 1.31 -5.31
C ARG A 13 -3.55 1.68 -5.04
N LEU A 14 -3.11 1.64 -3.78
CA LEU A 14 -1.69 1.84 -3.41
C LEU A 14 -0.78 0.79 -4.05
N ALA A 15 -1.20 -0.47 -4.11
CA ALA A 15 -0.43 -1.53 -4.76
C ALA A 15 -0.22 -1.23 -6.25
N LYS A 16 -1.26 -0.75 -6.95
CA LYS A 16 -1.16 -0.35 -8.36
C LYS A 16 -0.19 0.82 -8.54
N ALA A 17 -0.35 1.89 -7.76
CA ALA A 17 0.53 3.06 -7.83
C ALA A 17 2.01 2.68 -7.58
N LEU A 18 2.26 1.91 -6.52
CA LEU A 18 3.62 1.46 -6.19
C LEU A 18 4.20 0.46 -7.20
N THR A 19 3.36 -0.28 -7.94
CA THR A 19 3.83 -1.13 -9.03
C THR A 19 4.52 -0.30 -10.12
N PHE A 20 3.99 0.89 -10.45
CA PHE A 20 4.61 1.81 -11.41
C PHE A 20 5.92 2.41 -10.89
N ILE A 21 6.02 2.66 -9.58
CA ILE A 21 7.19 3.33 -8.97
C ILE A 21 8.33 2.35 -8.66
N LEU A 22 7.99 1.19 -8.08
CA LEU A 22 8.96 0.26 -7.49
C LEU A 22 9.10 -1.06 -8.24
N ASN A 23 8.14 -1.45 -9.09
CA ASN A 23 7.91 -2.76 -9.71
C ASN A 23 6.93 -3.71 -8.97
N ALA A 24 6.34 -4.65 -9.72
CA ALA A 24 5.29 -5.57 -9.25
C ALA A 24 5.76 -6.64 -8.23
N SER A 25 7.06 -6.91 -8.20
CA SER A 25 7.71 -7.91 -7.33
C SER A 25 8.21 -7.30 -6.03
N HIS A 26 8.14 -5.97 -5.87
CA HIS A 26 8.60 -5.30 -4.66
C HIS A 26 7.81 -5.81 -3.44
N PRO A 27 8.46 -6.16 -2.31
CA PRO A 27 7.78 -6.75 -1.15
C PRO A 27 6.58 -5.95 -0.63
N THR A 28 6.69 -4.62 -0.64
CA THR A 28 5.58 -3.72 -0.24
C THR A 28 4.39 -3.79 -1.20
N VAL A 29 4.64 -3.92 -2.51
CA VAL A 29 3.58 -4.03 -3.53
C VAL A 29 2.83 -5.35 -3.37
N VAL A 30 3.57 -6.46 -3.21
CA VAL A 30 2.98 -7.77 -2.97
C VAL A 30 2.14 -7.76 -1.70
N ALA A 31 2.66 -7.22 -0.60
CA ALA A 31 1.94 -7.16 0.67
C ALA A 31 0.65 -6.32 0.59
N LEU A 32 0.67 -5.16 -0.08
CA LEU A 32 -0.53 -4.34 -0.28
C LEU A 32 -1.56 -5.05 -1.17
N ARG A 33 -1.12 -5.75 -2.22
CA ARG A 33 -2.01 -6.54 -3.06
C ARG A 33 -2.65 -7.68 -2.27
N THR A 34 -1.86 -8.47 -1.55
CA THR A 34 -2.37 -9.54 -0.68
C THR A 34 -3.36 -9.00 0.35
N ALA A 35 -3.02 -7.92 1.06
CA ALA A 35 -3.94 -7.31 2.02
C ALA A 35 -5.24 -6.79 1.37
N SER A 36 -5.17 -6.32 0.12
CA SER A 36 -6.35 -5.93 -0.66
C SER A 36 -7.18 -7.13 -1.17
N GLU A 37 -6.61 -8.32 -1.24
CA GLU A 37 -7.29 -9.56 -1.70
C GLU A 37 -7.87 -10.34 -0.52
N THR A 38 -7.12 -10.49 0.57
CA THR A 38 -7.52 -11.25 1.76
C THR A 38 -8.40 -10.44 2.70
N GLY A 39 -8.09 -9.15 2.88
CA GLY A 39 -8.68 -8.33 3.92
C GLY A 39 -8.32 -8.77 5.35
N ASP A 40 -7.32 -9.64 5.50
CA ASP A 40 -6.88 -10.14 6.80
C ASP A 40 -6.19 -9.03 7.60
N ALA A 41 -6.50 -8.95 8.91
CA ALA A 41 -5.95 -7.92 9.78
C ALA A 41 -4.41 -7.99 9.91
N GLY A 42 -3.84 -9.20 9.85
CA GLY A 42 -2.40 -9.45 9.84
C GLY A 42 -1.75 -8.95 8.56
N ASP A 43 -2.34 -9.24 7.40
CA ASP A 43 -1.85 -8.76 6.10
C ASP A 43 -1.93 -7.23 6.00
N ILE A 44 -3.05 -6.65 6.44
CA ILE A 44 -3.25 -5.19 6.51
C ILE A 44 -2.16 -4.54 7.36
N LYS A 45 -1.87 -5.08 8.55
CA LYS A 45 -0.84 -4.56 9.45
C LYS A 45 0.56 -4.69 8.85
N LYS A 46 0.85 -5.82 8.20
CA LYS A 46 2.12 -6.07 7.52
C LYS A 46 2.32 -5.11 6.35
N ALA A 47 1.30 -4.93 5.52
CA ALA A 47 1.32 -4.03 4.38
C ALA A 47 1.53 -2.56 4.82
N ARG A 48 0.82 -2.09 5.85
CA ARG A 48 1.03 -0.76 6.44
C ARG A 48 2.46 -0.58 6.94
N THR A 49 3.00 -1.58 7.64
CA THR A 49 4.38 -1.54 8.16
C THR A 49 5.40 -1.42 7.03
N LEU A 50 5.26 -2.23 5.98
CA LEU A 50 6.13 -2.19 4.80
C LEU A 50 5.99 -0.88 4.03
N PHE A 51 4.77 -0.35 3.92
CA PHE A 51 4.52 0.94 3.30
C PHE A 51 5.23 2.07 4.05
N LEU A 52 5.17 2.09 5.39
CA LEU A 52 5.84 3.11 6.19
C LEU A 52 7.38 3.05 6.13
N LYS A 53 7.95 1.88 5.80
CA LYS A 53 9.40 1.68 5.61
C LYS A 53 9.93 2.17 4.26
N LEU A 54 9.05 2.45 3.29
CA LEU A 54 9.45 3.02 2.01
C LEU A 54 10.05 4.41 2.19
N LYS A 55 10.85 4.85 1.20
CA LYS A 55 11.41 6.20 1.21
C LYS A 55 10.26 7.22 1.17
N PRO A 56 10.40 8.38 1.82
CA PRO A 56 9.38 9.43 1.79
C PRO A 56 8.92 9.79 0.38
N GLY A 57 9.84 9.88 -0.58
CA GLY A 57 9.52 10.17 -1.99
C GLY A 57 8.65 9.10 -2.65
N GLU A 58 8.89 7.82 -2.38
CA GLU A 58 8.12 6.69 -2.94
C GLU A 58 6.68 6.70 -2.38
N ARG A 59 6.54 6.94 -1.07
CA ARG A 59 5.23 7.07 -0.42
C ARG A 59 4.46 8.27 -0.96
N GLN A 60 5.12 9.42 -1.09
CA GLN A 60 4.48 10.64 -1.59
C GLN A 60 4.04 10.50 -3.04
N ALA A 61 4.88 9.91 -3.89
CA ALA A 61 4.55 9.64 -5.29
C ALA A 61 3.32 8.71 -5.39
N ALA A 62 3.28 7.62 -4.62
CA ALA A 62 2.14 6.72 -4.61
C ALA A 62 0.85 7.41 -4.13
N MET A 63 0.93 8.26 -3.10
CA MET A 63 -0.22 9.00 -2.58
C MET A 63 -0.71 10.09 -3.54
N ASN A 64 0.18 10.70 -4.32
CA ASN A 64 -0.20 11.68 -5.34
C ASN A 64 -0.98 11.02 -6.48
N MET A 65 -0.60 9.81 -6.90
CA MET A 65 -1.32 9.04 -7.93
C MET A 65 -2.75 8.61 -7.49
N LEU A 66 -3.10 8.74 -6.21
CA LEU A 66 -4.46 8.45 -5.71
C LEU A 66 -5.37 9.68 -5.67
N LYS A 67 -4.80 10.88 -5.87
CA LYS A 67 -5.52 12.15 -5.87
C LYS A 67 -5.97 12.57 -7.27
N ASP A 68 -5.42 11.93 -8.30
CA ASP A 68 -5.94 11.92 -9.67
C ASP A 68 -7.08 10.90 -9.81
#